data_AF-A0A2V5V1T1-F1
#
_entry.id   AF-A0A2V5V1T1-F1
#
_cell.length_a   1.000
_cell.length_b   1.000
_cell.length_c   1.000
_cell.angle_alpha   90.00
_cell.angle_beta   90.00
_cell.angle_gamma   90.00
#
_symmetry.space_group_name_H-M   'P 1'
#
loop_
_entity.id
_entity.type
_entity.pdbx_description
1 polymer ?
#
loop_
_entity_poly.entity_id
_entity_poly.type
_entity_poly.pdbx_seq_one_letter_code
_entity_poly.pdbx_strand_id
1 'polypeptide(L)'
;MYWASLLRDVAFTDYASNATAAQAAAELSSMPAYLGPRDESGNVTPDLLFRGTYPGDTLGPYLSQFHLQPTFLGTQPLAQQMVTFLPDIDYMTDATTYQQIQNGINTGASLQFDPQLRYLH
;
A
#
# COMPACT_ATOMS: atom_id res chain seq x y z
N MET A 1 -7.55 6.42 -3.69
CA MET A 1 -6.23 7.03 -3.38
C MET A 1 -6.11 7.46 -1.92
N TYR A 2 -7.05 8.21 -1.35
CA TYR A 2 -7.00 8.60 0.08
C TYR A 2 -6.95 7.42 1.06
N TRP A 3 -7.78 6.38 0.86
CA TRP A 3 -7.71 5.19 1.72
C TRP A 3 -6.35 4.50 1.72
N ALA A 4 -5.68 4.48 0.57
CA ALA A 4 -4.34 3.92 0.47
C ALA A 4 -3.29 4.75 1.22
N SER A 5 -3.51 6.06 1.45
CA SER A 5 -2.60 6.85 2.31
C SER A 5 -2.81 6.55 3.79
N LEU A 6 -4.06 6.32 4.23
CA LEU A 6 -4.38 5.99 5.62
C LEU A 6 -3.95 4.58 6.04
N LEU A 7 -3.68 3.71 5.07
CA LEU A 7 -3.34 2.29 5.28
C LEU A 7 -1.88 1.96 4.91
N ARG A 8 -1.02 2.98 4.70
CA ARG A 8 0.39 2.80 4.30
C ARG A 8 1.19 1.93 5.27
N ASP A 9 0.92 2.09 6.57
CA ASP A 9 1.66 1.45 7.65
C ASP A 9 0.92 0.24 8.26
N VAL A 10 -0.15 -0.22 7.60
CA VAL A 10 -0.87 -1.43 7.99
C VAL A 10 -0.38 -2.58 7.13
N ALA A 11 0.11 -3.66 7.76
CA ALA A 11 0.50 -4.86 7.05
C ALA A 11 -0.70 -5.46 6.30
N PHE A 12 -0.50 -5.91 5.06
CA PHE A 12 -1.51 -6.58 4.25
C PHE A 12 -2.10 -7.81 4.96
N THR A 13 -1.32 -8.49 5.79
CA THR A 13 -1.80 -9.64 6.60
C THR A 13 -2.79 -9.25 7.69
N ASP A 14 -2.81 -7.97 8.07
CA ASP A 14 -3.64 -7.45 9.15
C ASP A 14 -4.91 -6.74 8.62
N TYR A 15 -5.09 -6.64 7.29
CA TYR A 15 -6.23 -5.95 6.69
C TYR A 15 -7.57 -6.53 7.14
N ALA A 16 -7.68 -7.85 7.27
CA ALA A 16 -8.90 -8.52 7.71
C ALA A 16 -9.35 -8.14 9.13
N SER A 17 -8.41 -7.76 10.01
CA SER A 17 -8.68 -7.36 11.39
C SER A 17 -8.58 -5.85 11.64
N ASN A 18 -8.14 -5.07 10.64
CA ASN A 18 -7.94 -3.63 10.76
C ASN A 18 -9.24 -2.84 10.51
N ALA A 19 -9.61 -2.01 11.48
CA ALA A 19 -10.84 -1.22 11.41
C ALA A 19 -10.86 -0.18 10.26
N THR A 20 -9.71 0.45 9.97
CA THR A 20 -9.56 1.41 8.88
C THR A 20 -9.71 0.72 7.52
N ALA A 21 -9.17 -0.50 7.37
CA ALA A 21 -9.33 -1.29 6.15
C ALA A 21 -10.79 -1.70 5.93
N ALA A 22 -11.49 -2.08 7.00
CA ALA A 22 -12.92 -2.37 6.94
C ALA A 22 -13.76 -1.14 6.52
N GLN A 23 -13.43 0.04 7.05
CA GLN A 23 -14.09 1.30 6.66
C GLN A 23 -13.81 1.65 5.20
N ALA A 24 -12.56 1.48 4.74
CA ALA A 24 -12.20 1.69 3.34
C ALA A 24 -12.99 0.79 2.40
N ALA A 25 -13.05 -0.51 2.71
CA ALA A 25 -13.79 -1.49 1.94
C ALA A 25 -15.30 -1.15 1.89
N ALA A 26 -15.89 -0.76 3.01
CA ALA A 26 -17.29 -0.35 3.07
C ALA A 26 -17.57 0.90 2.22
N GLU A 27 -16.73 1.93 2.29
CA GLU A 27 -16.94 3.14 1.50
C GLU A 27 -16.79 2.87 0.00
N LEU A 28 -15.74 2.14 -0.40
CA LEU A 28 -15.51 1.78 -1.80
C LEU A 28 -16.61 0.88 -2.37
N SER A 29 -17.22 0.04 -1.54
CA SER A 29 -18.39 -0.76 -1.92
C SER A 29 -19.54 0.11 -2.40
N SER A 30 -19.76 1.26 -1.75
CA SER A 30 -20.83 2.21 -2.06
C SER A 30 -20.57 3.06 -3.31
N MET A 31 -19.33 3.09 -3.82
CA MET A 31 -18.94 3.92 -4.95
C MET A 31 -19.21 3.23 -6.29
N PRO A 32 -20.12 3.75 -7.14
CA PRO A 32 -20.42 3.12 -8.44
C PRO A 32 -19.24 3.17 -9.42
N ALA A 33 -18.37 4.18 -9.29
CA ALA A 33 -17.20 4.34 -10.14
C ALA A 33 -16.00 3.49 -9.69
N TYR A 34 -16.10 2.76 -8.57
CA TYR A 34 -15.02 1.89 -8.14
C TYR A 34 -14.99 0.61 -8.99
N LEU A 35 -13.93 0.46 -9.77
CA LEU A 35 -13.72 -0.62 -10.74
C LEU A 35 -12.85 -1.77 -10.21
N GLY A 36 -12.46 -1.74 -8.93
CA GLY A 36 -11.71 -2.83 -8.31
C GLY A 36 -12.59 -4.07 -8.08
N PRO A 37 -11.96 -5.19 -7.68
CA PRO A 37 -12.67 -6.44 -7.49
C PRO A 37 -13.70 -6.34 -6.36
N ARG A 38 -14.77 -7.11 -6.52
CA ARG A 38 -15.88 -7.24 -5.58
C ARG A 38 -16.16 -8.72 -5.36
N ASP A 39 -16.69 -9.05 -4.20
CA ASP A 39 -17.16 -10.38 -3.88
C ASP A 39 -18.46 -10.71 -4.66
N GLU A 40 -18.97 -11.93 -4.45
CA GLU A 40 -20.22 -12.39 -5.08
C GLU A 40 -21.45 -11.55 -4.69
N SER A 41 -21.38 -10.82 -3.58
CA SER A 41 -22.42 -9.90 -3.11
C SER A 41 -22.25 -8.47 -3.64
N GLY A 42 -21.23 -8.22 -4.47
CA GLY A 42 -20.94 -6.90 -5.04
C GLY A 42 -20.21 -5.95 -4.10
N ASN A 43 -19.63 -6.45 -3.00
CA ASN A 43 -18.92 -5.64 -2.02
C ASN A 43 -17.41 -5.75 -2.19
N VAL A 44 -16.72 -4.64 -1.92
CA VAL A 44 -15.29 -4.66 -1.65
C VAL A 44 -15.12 -5.16 -0.22
N THR A 45 -14.27 -6.16 -0.04
CA THR A 45 -13.87 -6.69 1.28
C THR A 45 -12.43 -6.28 1.58
N PRO A 46 -11.97 -6.33 2.85
CA PRO A 46 -10.56 -6.09 3.16
C PRO A 46 -9.59 -6.98 2.37
N ASP A 47 -9.97 -8.22 2.03
CA ASP A 47 -9.14 -9.14 1.23
C ASP A 47 -9.00 -8.70 -0.23
N LEU A 48 -10.03 -8.02 -0.76
CA LEU A 48 -10.10 -7.49 -2.12
C LEU A 48 -9.63 -6.03 -2.21
N LEU A 49 -9.41 -5.37 -1.07
CA LEU A 49 -9.01 -3.99 -1.00
C LEU A 49 -7.68 -3.78 -1.72
N PHE A 50 -7.66 -2.83 -2.66
CA PHE A 50 -6.50 -2.46 -3.48
C PHE A 50 -5.92 -3.57 -4.38
N ARG A 51 -6.63 -4.70 -4.55
CA ARG A 51 -6.27 -5.74 -5.51
C ARG A 51 -6.50 -5.31 -6.97
N GLY A 52 -5.80 -5.96 -7.89
CA GLY A 52 -6.04 -5.87 -9.32
C GLY A 52 -7.22 -6.72 -9.79
N THR A 53 -7.56 -6.60 -11.07
CA THR A 53 -8.70 -7.28 -11.70
C THR A 53 -8.28 -8.41 -12.65
N TYR A 54 -6.98 -8.72 -12.74
CA TYR A 54 -6.50 -9.78 -13.61
C TYR A 54 -6.63 -11.16 -12.95
N PRO A 55 -6.74 -12.24 -13.74
CA PRO A 55 -6.78 -13.59 -13.20
C PRO A 55 -5.58 -13.88 -12.29
N GLY A 56 -5.85 -14.25 -11.05
CA GLY A 56 -4.83 -14.54 -10.03
C GLY A 56 -4.61 -13.42 -9.02
N ASP A 57 -4.97 -12.16 -9.32
CA ASP A 57 -4.71 -11.02 -8.42
C ASP A 57 -5.46 -11.12 -7.09
N THR A 58 -6.63 -11.78 -7.10
CA THR A 58 -7.49 -11.98 -5.92
C THR A 58 -7.27 -13.33 -5.25
N LEU A 59 -6.33 -14.15 -5.73
CA LEU A 59 -6.06 -15.48 -5.20
C LEU A 59 -4.85 -15.47 -4.26
N GLY A 60 -5.07 -15.83 -3.00
CA GLY A 60 -4.01 -15.96 -2.01
C GLY A 60 -3.54 -14.61 -1.43
N PRO A 61 -2.30 -14.53 -0.90
CA PRO A 61 -1.76 -13.32 -0.27
C PRO A 61 -1.75 -12.10 -1.20
N TYR A 62 -1.70 -10.89 -0.61
CA TYR A 62 -1.63 -9.64 -1.36
C TYR A 62 -0.38 -9.56 -2.23
N LEU A 63 0.76 -9.97 -1.67
CA LEU A 63 2.04 -9.91 -2.34
C LEU A 63 2.33 -11.20 -3.12
N SER A 64 2.79 -11.02 -4.35
CA SER A 64 3.29 -12.09 -5.18
C SER A 64 4.47 -12.80 -4.51
N GLN A 65 4.50 -14.13 -4.60
CA GLN A 65 5.59 -14.94 -4.06
C GLN A 65 6.97 -14.57 -4.64
N PHE A 66 7.01 -14.10 -5.89
CA PHE A 66 8.25 -13.64 -6.52
C PHE A 66 8.86 -12.41 -5.84
N HIS A 67 8.08 -11.67 -5.05
CA HIS A 67 8.55 -10.52 -4.30
C HIS A 67 9.03 -10.86 -2.87
N LEU A 68 8.78 -12.08 -2.39
CA LEU A 68 9.12 -12.49 -1.01
C LEU A 68 10.21 -13.56 -0.97
N GLN A 69 10.22 -14.46 -1.95
CA GLN A 69 11.13 -15.59 -1.98
C GLN A 69 12.55 -15.14 -2.35
N PRO A 70 13.59 -15.51 -1.56
CA PRO A 70 14.98 -15.30 -1.95
C PRO A 70 15.27 -15.92 -3.32
N THR A 71 16.10 -15.25 -4.10
CA THR A 71 16.45 -15.67 -5.46
C THR A 71 17.93 -15.46 -5.73
N PHE A 72 18.37 -15.63 -6.97
CA PHE A 72 19.75 -15.47 -7.39
C PHE A 72 19.86 -14.65 -8.67
N LEU A 73 20.88 -13.77 -8.73
CA LEU A 73 21.37 -13.18 -9.97
C LEU A 73 22.63 -13.93 -10.39
N GLY A 74 22.47 -14.92 -11.25
CA GLY A 74 23.56 -15.86 -11.55
C GLY A 74 23.94 -16.65 -10.29
N THR A 75 25.19 -16.54 -9.86
CA THR A 75 25.69 -17.18 -8.64
C THR A 75 25.53 -16.33 -7.38
N GLN A 76 25.05 -15.09 -7.50
CA GLN A 76 24.88 -14.18 -6.36
C GLN A 76 23.50 -14.34 -5.71
N PRO A 77 23.41 -14.70 -4.42
CA PRO A 77 22.13 -14.73 -3.72
C PRO A 77 21.57 -13.32 -3.53
N LEU A 78 20.25 -13.19 -3.67
CA LEU A 78 19.49 -11.96 -3.48
C LEU A 78 18.39 -12.21 -2.43
N ALA A 79 18.48 -11.47 -1.32
CA ALA A 79 17.39 -11.36 -0.36
C ALA A 79 16.33 -10.39 -0.89
N GLN A 80 15.07 -10.60 -0.51
CA GLN A 80 13.95 -9.71 -0.86
C GLN A 80 13.61 -8.70 0.24
N GLN A 81 14.59 -8.35 1.07
CA GLN A 81 14.44 -7.27 2.04
C GLN A 81 14.92 -5.95 1.43
N MET A 82 14.22 -4.87 1.73
CA MET A 82 14.48 -3.54 1.18
C MET A 82 14.58 -2.49 2.30
N VAL A 83 15.26 -1.38 1.97
CA VAL A 83 15.14 -0.14 2.75
C VAL A 83 13.76 0.42 2.46
N THR A 84 12.96 0.62 3.51
CA THR A 84 11.63 1.23 3.43
C THR A 84 11.61 2.55 4.21
N PHE A 85 10.49 3.26 4.18
CA PHE A 85 10.30 4.50 4.91
C PHE A 85 9.97 4.24 6.39
N LEU A 86 10.24 5.21 7.25
CA LEU A 86 9.69 5.20 8.62
C LEU A 86 8.16 5.34 8.56
N PRO A 87 7.43 4.63 9.43
CA PRO A 87 5.97 4.75 9.52
C PRO A 87 5.54 6.10 10.10
N ASP A 88 4.27 6.44 9.94
CA ASP A 88 3.61 7.62 10.53
C ASP A 88 4.17 8.98 10.08
N ILE A 89 4.87 9.03 8.94
CA ILE A 89 5.39 10.27 8.36
C ILE A 89 4.75 10.53 6.99
N ASP A 90 3.85 11.50 6.96
CA ASP A 90 3.27 12.05 5.73
C ASP A 90 3.82 13.44 5.42
N TYR A 91 3.87 13.76 4.14
CA TYR A 91 4.34 15.05 3.62
C TYR A 91 3.20 15.74 2.87
N MET A 92 3.31 17.06 2.67
CA MET A 92 2.34 17.87 1.94
C MET A 92 0.92 17.84 2.52
N THR A 93 0.80 17.69 3.85
CA THR A 93 -0.49 17.59 4.54
C THR A 93 -1.09 18.95 4.88
N ASP A 94 -0.29 20.02 4.92
CA ASP A 94 -0.76 21.39 5.11
C ASP A 94 -0.79 22.18 3.79
N ALA A 95 -1.71 23.15 3.72
CA ALA A 95 -1.95 23.93 2.51
C ALA A 95 -0.74 24.78 2.09
N THR A 96 0.08 25.25 3.04
CA THR A 96 1.22 26.11 2.75
C THR A 96 2.33 25.33 2.08
N THR A 97 2.74 24.21 2.67
CA THR A 97 3.76 23.32 2.10
C THR A 97 3.29 22.74 0.77
N TYR A 98 2.01 22.36 0.68
CA TYR A 98 1.41 21.92 -0.58
C TYR A 98 1.57 22.98 -1.69
N GLN A 99 1.18 24.24 -1.42
CA GLN A 99 1.27 25.32 -2.38
C GLN A 99 2.71 25.67 -2.77
N GLN A 100 3.64 25.61 -1.82
CA GLN A 100 5.07 25.80 -2.10
C GLN A 100 5.56 24.77 -3.12
N ILE A 101 5.20 23.50 -2.95
CA ILE A 101 5.59 22.43 -3.88
C ILE A 101 4.93 22.61 -5.24
N GLN A 102 3.64 23.00 -5.30
CA GLN A 102 2.98 23.30 -6.58
C GLN A 102 3.69 24.44 -7.34
N ASN A 103 4.31 25.38 -6.60
CA ASN A 103 5.08 26.48 -7.17
C ASN A 103 6.56 26.12 -7.45
N GLY A 104 6.96 24.85 -7.29
CA GLY A 104 8.34 24.41 -7.51
C GLY A 104 9.33 24.87 -6.42
N ILE A 105 8.85 25.28 -5.25
CA ILE A 105 9.68 25.72 -4.13
C ILE A 105 10.18 24.51 -3.34
N ASN A 106 11.48 24.48 -3.04
CA ASN A 106 12.07 23.47 -2.17
C ASN A 106 11.68 23.73 -0.71
N THR A 107 11.02 22.76 -0.07
CA THR A 107 10.54 22.83 1.31
C THR A 107 11.56 22.36 2.34
N GLY A 108 12.70 21.79 1.89
CA GLY A 108 13.71 21.20 2.76
C GLY A 108 13.33 19.83 3.36
N ALA A 109 12.13 19.32 3.06
CA ALA A 109 11.73 17.99 3.47
C ALA A 109 12.56 16.91 2.77
N SER A 110 12.89 15.84 3.50
CA SER A 110 13.60 14.68 2.96
C SER A 110 12.96 13.39 3.44
N LEU A 111 13.05 12.35 2.61
CA LEU A 111 12.55 11.03 2.94
C LEU A 111 13.31 10.46 4.14
N GLN A 112 12.58 9.95 5.12
CA GLN A 112 13.14 9.28 6.29
C GLN A 112 13.05 7.77 6.10
N PHE A 113 14.19 7.09 6.21
CA PHE A 113 14.31 5.66 5.94
C PHE A 113 14.42 4.86 7.25
N ASP A 114 13.79 3.69 7.27
CA ASP A 114 13.99 2.70 8.33
C ASP A 114 15.41 2.11 8.21
N PRO A 115 16.24 2.15 9.27
CA PRO A 115 17.57 1.55 9.25
C PRO A 115 17.55 0.01 9.14
N GLN A 116 16.41 -0.63 9.43
CA GLN A 116 16.23 -2.07 9.32
C GLN A 116 15.71 -2.45 7.93
N LEU A 117 16.39 -3.40 7.28
CA LEU A 117 15.86 -4.02 6.06
C LEU A 117 14.63 -4.86 6.38
N ARG A 118 13.55 -4.66 5.62
CA ARG A 118 12.27 -5.37 5.82
C ARG A 118 11.77 -6.00 4.53
N TYR A 119 11.00 -7.06 4.66
CA TYR A 119 10.12 -7.47 3.56
C TYR A 119 9.01 -6.43 3.38
N LEU A 120 8.53 -6.28 2.15
CA LEU A 120 7.26 -5.61 1.92
C LEU A 120 6.17 -6.41 2.65
N HIS A 121 5.37 -5.72 3.45
CA HIS A 121 4.39 -6.33 4.35
C HIS A 121 3.08 -5.58 4.28
#